data_AF-A0A2A2KT19-F1
#
_entry.id   AF-A0A2A2KT19-F1
#
_cell.length_a   1.000
_cell.length_b   1.000
_cell.length_c   1.000
_cell.angle_alpha   90.00
_cell.angle_beta   90.00
_cell.angle_gamma   90.00
#
_symmetry.space_group_name_H-M   'P 1'
#
loop_
_entity.id
_entity.type
_entity.pdbx_description
1 polymer ?
#
loop_
_entity_poly.entity_id
_entity_poly.type
_entity_poly.pdbx_seq_one_letter_code
_entity_poly.pdbx_strand_id
1 'polypeptide(L)'
;MYANFRVDNNGDDSIDESIILEKTANEILDVPFGPPLNFTSIGNGFLAFSAYVDERDGNMGYPCVRIPVIATMKQNFKCRLTDREMEGTTYELSENHAMRYRVYIVSCKLPDEKELKRIKTIEIGVFNTKTAKFEFTVVPIKYRIPKETEIKDHPLQYSVCLPQLFGNLYTAERIVEFIELYRLQGAGRFHVYVKKESLDTKVRRLLNRYSKEGIVELINFHPDIQEKSIWYHGQLISVTGQNLFLSQFEDNVLEIAIYERLD
;
A
#
# COMPACT_ATOMS: atom_id res chain seq x y z
N MET A 1 32.77 6.02 23.67
CA MET A 1 34.05 5.35 23.35
C MET A 1 34.50 5.94 22.02
N TYR A 2 35.58 6.73 22.01
CA TYR A 2 35.98 7.56 20.88
C TYR A 2 36.66 6.73 19.79
N ALA A 3 36.28 6.93 18.52
CA ALA A 3 36.96 6.33 17.37
C ALA A 3 38.21 7.14 17.02
N ASN A 4 39.37 6.47 17.00
CA ASN A 4 40.64 7.05 16.60
C ASN A 4 40.70 7.17 15.07
N PHE A 5 40.87 8.40 14.56
CA PHE A 5 41.33 8.64 13.19
C PHE A 5 42.86 8.60 13.17
N ARG A 6 43.44 7.66 12.41
CA ARG A 6 44.84 7.77 11.96
C ARG A 6 44.83 8.47 10.61
N VAL A 7 45.57 9.56 10.51
CA VAL A 7 45.86 10.27 9.26
C VAL A 7 47.25 9.80 8.83
N ASP A 8 47.32 9.09 7.72
CA ASP A 8 48.59 8.74 7.11
C ASP A 8 49.07 9.93 6.27
N ASN A 9 50.29 10.38 6.52
CA ASN A 9 50.95 11.49 5.84
C ASN A 9 51.42 11.04 4.46
N ASN A 10 50.55 11.06 3.46
CA ASN A 10 50.90 11.22 2.06
C ASN A 10 49.65 11.76 1.34
N GLY A 11 49.74 12.98 0.81
CA GLY A 11 48.61 13.71 0.23
C GLY A 11 48.09 13.11 -1.07
N ASP A 12 47.36 12.01 -0.96
CA ASP A 12 46.51 11.44 -1.98
C ASP A 12 45.13 11.20 -1.36
N ASP A 13 44.20 12.12 -1.63
CA ASP A 13 42.81 12.11 -1.18
C ASP A 13 41.94 11.17 -2.05
N SER A 14 42.53 10.11 -2.62
CA SER A 14 41.77 9.06 -3.30
C SER A 14 41.33 8.01 -2.29
N ILE A 15 40.04 8.03 -1.97
CA ILE A 15 39.38 6.92 -1.27
C ILE A 15 39.55 5.70 -2.17
N ASP A 16 40.28 4.68 -1.70
CA ASP A 16 40.45 3.43 -2.40
C ASP A 16 39.09 2.72 -2.55
N GLU A 17 38.41 2.97 -3.67
CA GLU A 17 37.10 2.40 -4.00
C GLU A 17 37.14 0.86 -4.02
N SER A 18 38.31 0.23 -4.20
CA SER A 18 38.45 -1.22 -4.23
C SER A 18 38.24 -1.87 -2.86
N ILE A 19 38.65 -1.20 -1.77
CA ILE A 19 38.48 -1.67 -0.39
C ILE A 19 37.01 -1.55 0.06
N ILE A 20 36.27 -0.57 -0.48
CA ILE A 20 34.83 -0.41 -0.24
C ILE A 20 34.01 -1.45 -1.04
N LEU A 21 34.49 -1.83 -2.23
CA LEU A 21 33.82 -2.80 -3.11
C LEU A 21 33.98 -4.25 -2.62
N GLU A 22 35.14 -4.66 -2.10
CA GLU A 22 35.33 -6.04 -1.63
C GLU A 22 34.58 -6.34 -0.31
N LYS A 23 34.45 -5.36 0.60
CA LYS A 23 33.70 -5.55 1.85
C LYS A 23 32.17 -5.50 1.70
N THR A 24 31.65 -5.12 0.54
CA THR A 24 30.19 -5.01 0.30
C THR A 24 29.61 -6.07 -0.62
N ALA A 25 30.44 -6.96 -1.18
CA ALA A 25 30.01 -8.00 -2.11
C ALA A 25 29.51 -9.29 -1.42
N ASN A 26 30.00 -9.60 -0.22
CA ASN A 26 29.61 -10.82 0.50
C ASN A 26 28.87 -10.45 1.78
N GLU A 27 27.63 -10.94 1.92
CA GLU A 27 26.67 -10.72 3.02
C GLU A 27 25.78 -9.46 2.93
N ILE A 28 25.24 -9.16 1.75
CA ILE A 28 23.87 -8.64 1.72
C ILE A 28 22.96 -9.84 1.99
N LEU A 29 22.76 -10.17 3.26
CA LEU A 29 21.60 -10.94 3.69
C LEU A 29 20.38 -10.16 3.18
N ASP A 30 19.84 -10.60 2.05
CA ASP A 30 18.57 -10.15 1.51
C ASP A 30 17.56 -10.33 2.64
N VAL A 31 17.08 -9.22 3.23
CA VAL A 31 15.88 -9.32 4.05
C VAL A 31 14.82 -9.85 3.11
N PRO A 32 14.12 -10.94 3.45
CA PRO A 32 13.08 -11.43 2.58
C PRO A 32 12.04 -10.32 2.47
N PHE A 33 11.91 -9.77 1.26
CA PHE A 33 10.70 -9.05 0.88
C PHE A 33 9.53 -9.93 1.31
N GLY A 34 8.49 -9.33 1.89
CA GLY A 34 7.28 -10.07 2.19
C GLY A 34 6.80 -10.86 0.96
N PRO A 35 6.06 -11.96 1.15
CA PRO A 35 5.47 -12.65 0.02
C PRO A 35 4.69 -11.65 -0.86
N PRO A 36 4.65 -11.85 -2.19
CA PRO A 36 3.87 -11.00 -3.07
C PRO A 36 2.46 -10.78 -2.52
N LEU A 37 1.99 -9.54 -2.60
CA LEU A 37 0.61 -9.22 -2.28
C LEU A 37 -0.32 -10.01 -3.19
N ASN A 38 -1.09 -10.91 -2.59
CA ASN A 38 -2.05 -11.74 -3.31
C ASN A 38 -3.34 -10.96 -3.52
N PHE A 39 -3.67 -10.74 -4.79
CA PHE A 39 -4.99 -10.26 -5.19
C PHE A 39 -5.97 -11.41 -5.19
N THR A 40 -7.17 -11.16 -4.69
CA THR A 40 -8.29 -12.10 -4.76
C THR A 40 -8.96 -11.95 -6.11
N SER A 41 -8.91 -12.98 -6.97
CA SER A 41 -9.64 -12.96 -8.24
C SER A 41 -11.14 -13.03 -7.99
N ILE A 42 -11.89 -12.11 -8.59
CA ILE A 42 -13.36 -12.07 -8.50
C ILE A 42 -13.92 -12.31 -9.90
N GLY A 43 -14.28 -13.56 -10.22
CA GLY A 43 -14.78 -13.91 -11.55
C GLY A 43 -13.81 -13.56 -12.69
N ASN A 44 -14.34 -13.23 -13.87
CA ASN A 44 -13.53 -13.00 -15.07
C ASN A 44 -13.11 -11.53 -15.21
N GLY A 45 -11.88 -11.20 -14.80
CA GLY A 45 -11.25 -9.91 -15.10
C GLY A 45 -11.32 -8.86 -13.98
N PHE A 46 -11.69 -9.27 -12.76
CA PHE A 46 -11.69 -8.41 -11.58
C PHE A 46 -10.74 -8.96 -10.52
N LEU A 47 -10.04 -8.06 -9.83
CA LEU A 47 -9.09 -8.37 -8.76
C LEU A 47 -9.42 -7.51 -7.54
N ALA A 48 -9.80 -8.13 -6.43
CA ALA A 48 -9.84 -7.46 -5.13
C ALA A 48 -8.44 -7.43 -4.53
N PHE A 49 -8.04 -6.27 -4.01
CA PHE A 49 -6.80 -6.15 -3.28
C PHE A 49 -6.93 -6.68 -1.84
N SER A 50 -7.78 -6.02 -1.06
CA SER A 50 -8.18 -6.40 0.29
C SER A 50 -9.49 -5.71 0.64
N ALA A 51 -9.98 -5.90 1.87
CA ALA A 51 -11.08 -5.11 2.42
C ALA A 51 -10.63 -4.38 3.69
N TYR A 52 -11.29 -3.26 4.00
CA TYR A 52 -11.17 -2.60 5.28
C TYR A 52 -12.53 -2.11 5.77
N VAL A 53 -12.67 -2.09 7.08
CA VAL A 53 -13.80 -1.43 7.74
C VAL A 53 -13.51 0.07 7.80
N ASP A 54 -14.52 0.86 7.47
CA ASP A 54 -14.52 2.32 7.63
C ASP A 54 -15.69 2.69 8.55
N GLU A 55 -15.41 2.95 9.83
CA GLU A 55 -16.43 3.32 10.83
C GLU A 55 -16.73 4.82 10.86
N ARG A 56 -15.98 5.61 10.08
CA ARG A 56 -16.14 7.06 9.97
C ARG A 56 -17.51 7.44 9.41
N ASP A 57 -17.99 8.60 9.84
CA ASP A 57 -19.21 9.22 9.32
C ASP A 57 -18.88 10.25 8.22
N GLY A 58 -18.01 9.86 7.28
CA GLY A 58 -17.54 10.71 6.18
C GLY A 58 -18.61 10.92 5.09
N ASN A 59 -18.19 11.17 3.84
CA ASN A 59 -19.08 11.51 2.72
C ASN A 59 -20.23 10.51 2.44
N MET A 60 -20.13 9.27 2.94
CA MET A 60 -21.19 8.26 2.78
C MET A 60 -22.29 8.38 3.84
N GLY A 61 -22.03 9.01 5.00
CA GLY A 61 -22.99 9.15 6.11
C GLY A 61 -23.34 7.84 6.82
N TYR A 62 -22.49 6.81 6.70
CA TYR A 62 -22.64 5.54 7.41
C TYR A 62 -21.35 4.70 7.41
N PRO A 63 -21.12 3.88 8.45
CA PRO A 63 -20.07 2.87 8.48
C PRO A 63 -20.23 1.81 7.38
N CYS A 64 -19.13 1.42 6.75
CA CYS A 64 -19.13 0.46 5.64
C CYS A 64 -17.86 -0.40 5.59
N VAL A 65 -17.93 -1.49 4.84
CA VAL A 65 -16.72 -2.20 4.40
C VAL A 65 -16.39 -1.73 3.00
N ARG A 66 -15.15 -1.31 2.79
CA ARG A 66 -14.65 -0.86 1.49
C ARG A 66 -13.69 -1.88 0.92
N ILE A 67 -13.82 -2.13 -0.37
CA ILE A 67 -13.05 -3.13 -1.10
C ILE A 67 -12.48 -2.46 -2.36
N PRO A 68 -11.18 -2.14 -2.37
CA PRO A 68 -10.50 -1.68 -3.57
C PRO A 68 -10.40 -2.82 -4.59
N VAL A 69 -10.93 -2.58 -5.79
CA VAL A 69 -11.04 -3.56 -6.87
C VAL A 69 -10.42 -2.99 -8.14
N ILE A 70 -9.60 -3.79 -8.82
CA ILE A 70 -9.16 -3.54 -10.18
C ILE A 70 -10.11 -4.27 -11.13
N ALA A 71 -10.64 -3.57 -12.13
CA ALA A 71 -11.62 -4.12 -13.05
C ALA A 71 -11.43 -3.57 -14.47
N THR A 72 -11.83 -4.34 -15.49
CA THR A 72 -11.80 -3.88 -16.88
C THR A 72 -13.05 -3.12 -17.32
N MET A 73 -14.11 -3.16 -16.52
CA MET A 73 -15.37 -2.47 -16.78
C MET A 73 -16.10 -2.18 -15.46
N LYS A 74 -16.95 -1.16 -15.47
CA LYS A 74 -17.85 -0.88 -14.35
C LYS A 74 -18.82 -2.04 -14.18
N GLN A 75 -18.97 -2.52 -12.96
CA GLN A 75 -19.80 -3.67 -12.63
C GLN A 75 -20.65 -3.36 -11.40
N ASN A 76 -21.86 -3.91 -11.37
CA ASN A 76 -22.66 -3.94 -10.14
C ASN A 76 -22.14 -5.08 -9.29
N PHE A 77 -21.58 -4.74 -8.13
CA PHE A 77 -21.10 -5.69 -7.13
C PHE A 77 -22.15 -5.87 -6.05
N LYS A 78 -22.28 -7.11 -5.56
CA LYS A 78 -22.96 -7.39 -4.30
C LYS A 78 -21.94 -7.71 -3.23
N CYS A 79 -22.31 -7.50 -1.99
CA CYS A 79 -21.53 -7.96 -0.86
C CYS A 79 -22.37 -8.95 -0.04
N ARG A 80 -21.72 -9.91 0.59
CA ARG A 80 -22.38 -10.86 1.47
C ARG A 80 -21.61 -10.98 2.78
N LEU A 81 -22.36 -10.89 3.88
CA LEU A 81 -21.85 -11.03 5.23
C LEU A 81 -22.81 -11.88 6.05
N THR A 82 -22.33 -12.99 6.64
CA THR A 82 -23.13 -13.87 7.52
C THR A 82 -24.52 -14.16 6.91
N ASP A 83 -24.54 -14.54 5.64
CA ASP A 83 -25.72 -14.85 4.81
C ASP A 83 -26.65 -13.67 4.43
N ARG A 84 -26.29 -12.43 4.77
CA ARG A 84 -27.00 -11.23 4.29
C ARG A 84 -26.34 -10.67 3.04
N GLU A 85 -27.09 -10.60 1.94
CA GLU A 85 -26.69 -9.89 0.74
C GLU A 85 -27.03 -8.39 0.83
N MET A 86 -26.13 -7.55 0.33
CA MET A 86 -26.28 -6.11 0.24
C MET A 86 -25.70 -5.60 -1.08
N GLU A 87 -26.25 -4.50 -1.58
CA GLU A 87 -25.72 -3.85 -2.78
C GLU A 87 -24.39 -3.14 -2.45
N GLY A 88 -23.40 -3.29 -3.34
CA GLY A 88 -22.11 -2.61 -3.26
C GLY A 88 -22.15 -1.31 -4.06
N THR A 89 -22.01 -0.18 -3.37
CA THR A 89 -21.90 1.12 -4.04
C THR A 89 -20.51 1.25 -4.65
N THR A 90 -20.42 1.50 -5.95
CA THR A 90 -19.14 1.53 -6.66
C THR A 90 -18.73 2.96 -7.00
N TYR A 91 -17.55 3.36 -6.53
CA TYR A 91 -16.90 4.61 -6.87
C TYR A 91 -15.70 4.35 -7.80
N GLU A 92 -15.64 5.02 -8.95
CA GLU A 92 -14.50 4.96 -9.87
C GLU A 92 -13.54 6.10 -9.53
N LEU A 93 -12.25 5.78 -9.36
CA LEU A 93 -11.24 6.81 -9.11
C LEU A 93 -10.99 7.64 -10.37
N SER A 94 -10.81 8.96 -10.22
CA SER A 94 -10.66 9.91 -11.33
C SER A 94 -9.37 9.69 -12.12
N GLU A 95 -8.33 9.22 -11.45
CA GLU A 95 -6.95 9.04 -11.93
C GLU A 95 -6.77 7.69 -12.65
N ASN A 96 -7.86 7.09 -13.12
CA ASN A 96 -7.81 5.90 -13.97
C ASN A 96 -7.34 6.21 -15.40
N HIS A 97 -7.39 7.48 -15.83
CA HIS A 97 -6.92 7.97 -17.15
C HIS A 97 -7.37 7.09 -18.34
N ALA A 98 -8.62 6.61 -18.29
CA ALA A 98 -9.22 5.75 -19.31
C ALA A 98 -8.44 4.46 -19.65
N MET A 99 -7.59 3.99 -18.73
CA MET A 99 -6.85 2.74 -18.90
C MET A 99 -7.79 1.52 -18.95
N ARG A 100 -7.29 0.42 -19.52
CA ARG A 100 -8.05 -0.83 -19.67
C ARG A 100 -8.47 -1.38 -18.31
N TYR A 101 -7.52 -1.47 -17.38
CA TYR A 101 -7.79 -1.79 -15.99
C TYR A 101 -7.92 -0.48 -15.21
N ARG A 102 -9.02 -0.39 -14.46
CA ARG A 102 -9.38 0.76 -13.65
C ARG A 102 -9.57 0.33 -12.21
N VAL A 103 -9.33 1.25 -11.29
CA VAL A 103 -9.49 1.07 -9.87
C VAL A 103 -10.84 1.63 -9.43
N TYR A 104 -11.56 0.80 -8.70
CA TYR A 104 -12.84 1.10 -8.10
C TYR A 104 -12.77 0.86 -6.59
N ILE A 105 -13.57 1.60 -5.83
CA ILE A 105 -13.87 1.30 -4.43
C ILE A 105 -15.31 0.79 -4.36
N VAL A 106 -15.48 -0.44 -3.90
CA VAL A 106 -16.78 -1.03 -3.62
C VAL A 106 -17.08 -0.85 -2.14
N SER A 107 -18.12 -0.08 -1.84
CA SER A 107 -18.57 0.23 -0.48
C SER A 107 -19.83 -0.54 -0.14
N CYS A 108 -19.72 -1.44 0.83
CA CYS A 108 -20.79 -2.30 1.32
C CYS A 108 -21.34 -1.72 2.63
N LYS A 109 -22.57 -1.20 2.63
CA LYS A 109 -23.22 -0.70 3.85
C LYS A 109 -23.54 -1.86 4.78
N LEU A 110 -23.04 -1.82 5.99
CA LEU A 110 -23.31 -2.88 6.96
C LEU A 110 -24.63 -2.64 7.72
N PRO A 111 -25.35 -3.72 8.08
CA PRO A 111 -26.63 -3.61 8.75
C PRO A 111 -26.51 -3.34 10.26
N ASP A 112 -25.38 -3.68 10.91
CA ASP A 112 -25.18 -3.54 12.35
C ASP A 112 -23.73 -3.12 12.72
N GLU A 113 -23.58 -2.01 13.45
CA GLU A 113 -22.30 -1.52 13.98
C GLU A 113 -21.62 -2.52 14.94
N LYS A 114 -22.37 -3.40 15.60
CA LYS A 114 -21.80 -4.43 16.49
C LYS A 114 -21.19 -5.59 15.70
N GLU A 115 -21.74 -5.91 14.53
CA GLU A 115 -21.15 -6.90 13.62
C GLU A 115 -19.84 -6.37 13.07
N LEU A 116 -19.80 -5.09 12.73
CA LEU A 116 -18.62 -4.37 12.27
C LEU A 116 -17.38 -4.67 13.10
N LYS A 117 -17.47 -4.66 14.43
CA LYS A 117 -16.30 -4.88 15.33
C LYS A 117 -15.72 -6.29 15.28
N ARG A 118 -16.44 -7.30 14.78
CA ARG A 118 -16.02 -8.72 14.84
C ARG A 118 -15.73 -9.36 13.50
N ILE A 119 -16.15 -8.76 12.39
CA ILE A 119 -15.96 -9.34 11.05
C ILE A 119 -14.48 -9.41 10.65
N LYS A 120 -14.07 -10.54 10.08
CA LYS A 120 -12.70 -10.76 9.57
C LYS A 120 -12.65 -10.91 8.06
N THR A 121 -13.79 -11.17 7.45
CA THR A 121 -13.94 -11.43 6.03
C THR A 121 -15.26 -10.86 5.55
N ILE A 122 -15.31 -10.50 4.27
CA ILE A 122 -16.52 -10.14 3.54
C ILE A 122 -16.50 -10.89 2.22
N GLU A 123 -17.66 -11.27 1.71
CA GLU A 123 -17.75 -11.84 0.37
C GLU A 123 -18.15 -10.76 -0.62
N ILE A 124 -17.48 -10.71 -1.77
CA ILE A 124 -17.83 -9.85 -2.89
C ILE A 124 -18.33 -10.70 -4.05
N GLY A 125 -19.49 -10.33 -4.57
CA GLY A 125 -20.22 -11.02 -5.62
C GLY A 125 -20.18 -10.24 -6.92
N VAL A 126 -19.85 -10.93 -8.01
CA VAL A 126 -19.98 -10.40 -9.39
C VAL A 126 -21.01 -11.22 -10.15
N PHE A 127 -21.83 -10.55 -10.95
CA PHE A 127 -22.81 -11.23 -11.79
C PHE A 127 -22.11 -11.95 -12.95
N ASN A 128 -22.23 -13.27 -13.00
CA ASN A 128 -21.73 -14.08 -14.10
C ASN A 128 -22.84 -14.25 -15.14
N THR A 129 -22.62 -13.70 -16.33
CA THR A 129 -23.58 -13.72 -17.44
C THR A 129 -23.79 -15.12 -18.02
N LYS A 130 -22.82 -16.04 -17.88
CA LYS A 130 -22.92 -17.42 -18.38
C LYS A 130 -23.81 -18.27 -17.47
N THR A 131 -23.72 -18.08 -16.16
CA THR A 131 -24.50 -18.85 -15.16
C THR A 131 -25.77 -18.13 -14.72
N ALA A 132 -25.94 -16.86 -15.12
CA ALA A 132 -27.02 -15.96 -14.71
C ALA A 132 -27.16 -15.83 -13.18
N LYS A 133 -26.04 -15.90 -12.46
CA LYS A 133 -25.98 -15.87 -10.99
C LYS A 133 -24.81 -15.02 -10.50
N PHE A 134 -24.91 -14.53 -9.27
CA PHE A 134 -23.78 -13.92 -8.58
C PHE A 134 -22.81 -14.99 -8.08
N GLU A 135 -21.55 -14.82 -8.40
CA GLU A 135 -20.45 -15.64 -7.89
C GLU A 135 -19.72 -14.86 -6.81
N PHE A 136 -19.76 -15.37 -5.59
CA PHE A 136 -19.19 -14.73 -4.41
C PHE A 136 -17.79 -15.26 -4.12
N THR A 137 -16.88 -14.35 -3.80
CA THR A 137 -15.51 -14.66 -3.40
C THR A 137 -15.19 -14.01 -2.06
N VAL A 138 -14.55 -14.76 -1.18
CA VAL A 138 -14.15 -14.28 0.15
C VAL A 138 -12.95 -13.34 0.04
N VAL A 139 -13.08 -12.14 0.60
CA VAL A 139 -12.01 -11.14 0.71
C VAL A 139 -11.70 -10.89 2.19
N PRO A 140 -10.42 -10.95 2.60
CA PRO A 140 -10.04 -10.69 3.98
C PRO A 140 -10.14 -9.19 4.32
N ILE A 141 -10.67 -8.90 5.50
CA ILE A 141 -10.63 -7.56 6.09
C ILE A 141 -9.28 -7.43 6.80
N LYS A 142 -8.45 -6.52 6.29
CA LYS A 142 -7.08 -6.32 6.79
C LYS A 142 -6.98 -5.19 7.81
N TYR A 143 -7.85 -4.20 7.71
CA TYR A 143 -7.76 -2.99 8.52
C TYR A 143 -9.13 -2.46 8.96
N ARG A 144 -9.15 -1.63 10.00
CA ARG A 144 -10.34 -1.08 10.64
C ARG A 144 -10.15 0.39 11.03
N ILE A 145 -10.75 1.30 10.27
CA ILE A 145 -10.67 2.73 10.53
C ILE A 145 -11.75 3.07 11.58
N PRO A 146 -11.38 3.58 12.76
CA PRO A 146 -12.34 3.94 13.80
C PRO A 146 -13.11 5.22 13.45
N LYS A 147 -14.14 5.52 14.25
CA LYS A 147 -14.84 6.82 14.20
C LYS A 147 -13.86 7.95 14.53
N GLU A 148 -14.03 9.11 13.89
CA GLU A 148 -13.20 10.29 14.09
C GLU A 148 -13.18 10.74 15.56
N THR A 149 -14.30 10.57 16.26
CA THR A 149 -14.44 10.91 17.69
C THR A 149 -13.69 9.96 18.63
N GLU A 150 -13.30 8.78 18.15
CA GLU A 150 -12.52 7.81 18.93
C GLU A 150 -11.01 8.04 18.77
N ILE A 151 -10.58 8.86 17.81
CA ILE A 151 -9.20 9.28 17.61
C ILE A 151 -8.86 10.34 18.68
N LYS A 152 -8.18 9.94 19.76
CA LYS A 152 -7.75 10.83 20.85
C LYS A 152 -6.40 11.50 20.55
N ASP A 153 -6.04 12.53 21.31
CA ASP A 153 -4.74 13.22 21.26
C ASP A 153 -3.58 12.24 21.03
N HIS A 154 -3.01 12.29 19.83
CA HIS A 154 -1.88 11.45 19.46
C HIS A 154 -0.59 12.28 19.46
N PRO A 155 0.45 11.87 20.23
CA PRO A 155 1.78 12.42 20.04
C PRO A 155 2.21 12.15 18.59
N LEU A 156 2.82 13.16 17.95
CA LEU A 156 3.25 13.23 16.54
C LEU A 156 4.06 12.01 16.03
N GLN A 157 3.43 10.86 15.87
CA GLN A 157 3.99 9.67 15.26
C GLN A 157 3.04 9.22 14.15
N TYR A 158 3.54 9.28 12.92
CA TYR A 158 2.79 8.86 11.76
C TYR A 158 3.63 7.98 10.86
N SER A 159 2.95 7.22 10.01
CA SER A 159 3.61 6.46 8.95
C SER A 159 3.47 7.19 7.62
N VAL A 160 4.33 6.91 6.64
CA VAL A 160 4.23 7.44 5.28
C VAL A 160 4.20 6.29 4.29
N CYS A 161 3.27 6.31 3.35
CA CYS A 161 3.25 5.34 2.28
C CYS A 161 3.80 5.91 0.97
N LEU A 162 4.80 5.24 0.42
CA LEU A 162 5.29 5.52 -0.93
C LEU A 162 4.58 4.60 -1.92
N PRO A 163 4.03 5.16 -3.02
CA PRO A 163 3.44 4.36 -4.09
C PRO A 163 4.47 3.40 -4.70
N GLN A 164 4.02 2.51 -5.58
CA GLN A 164 4.92 1.57 -6.23
C GLN A 164 6.13 2.28 -6.87
N LEU A 165 7.32 1.97 -6.37
CA LEU A 165 8.58 2.37 -7.00
C LEU A 165 8.86 1.42 -8.16
N PHE A 166 9.14 1.99 -9.34
CA PHE A 166 9.44 1.23 -10.55
C PHE A 166 10.50 1.93 -11.42
N GLY A 167 11.21 1.11 -12.19
CA GLY A 167 12.21 1.57 -13.15
C GLY A 167 13.35 2.35 -12.48
N ASN A 168 13.85 3.36 -13.20
CA ASN A 168 15.00 4.18 -12.80
C ASN A 168 14.62 5.64 -12.47
N LEU A 169 13.34 5.93 -12.24
CA LEU A 169 12.84 7.27 -11.94
C LEU A 169 13.26 7.77 -10.56
N TYR A 170 13.45 6.84 -9.61
CA TYR A 170 13.78 7.13 -8.22
C TYR A 170 15.24 6.76 -7.97
N THR A 171 16.04 7.72 -7.50
CA THR A 171 17.44 7.46 -7.10
C THR A 171 17.53 7.19 -5.61
N ALA A 172 18.61 6.54 -5.18
CA ALA A 172 18.84 6.28 -3.77
C ALA A 172 18.93 7.58 -2.96
N GLU A 173 19.59 8.61 -3.50
CA GLU A 173 19.78 9.91 -2.87
C GLU A 173 18.44 10.60 -2.60
N ARG A 174 17.52 10.61 -3.58
CA ARG A 174 16.18 11.19 -3.41
C ARG A 174 15.33 10.43 -2.39
N ILE A 175 15.47 9.11 -2.32
CA ILE A 175 14.75 8.29 -1.34
C ILE A 175 15.28 8.54 0.07
N VAL A 176 16.60 8.68 0.25
CA VAL A 176 17.20 9.10 1.54
C VAL A 176 16.65 10.45 1.94
N GLU A 177 16.74 11.45 1.06
CA GLU A 177 16.25 12.80 1.33
C GLU A 177 14.78 12.80 1.75
N PHE A 178 13.94 12.07 1.02
CA PHE A 178 12.54 11.90 1.37
C PHE A 178 12.37 11.28 2.76
N ILE A 179 12.94 10.10 3.01
CA ILE A 179 12.77 9.39 4.28
C ILE A 179 13.25 10.25 5.45
N GLU A 180 14.47 10.79 5.39
CA GLU A 180 15.02 11.57 6.50
C GLU A 180 14.25 12.88 6.74
N LEU A 181 13.77 13.54 5.67
CA LEU A 181 12.93 14.74 5.81
C LEU A 181 11.62 14.46 6.54
N TYR A 182 10.94 13.35 6.25
CA TYR A 182 9.71 12.98 6.95
C TYR A 182 9.98 12.49 8.37
N ARG A 183 11.11 11.82 8.61
CA ARG A 183 11.54 11.43 9.97
C ARG A 183 11.77 12.65 10.85
N LEU A 184 12.41 13.71 10.33
CA LEU A 184 12.57 14.98 11.04
C LEU A 184 11.23 15.63 11.41
N GLN A 185 10.16 15.34 10.66
CA GLN A 185 8.80 15.82 10.92
C GLN A 185 7.98 14.89 11.83
N GLY A 186 8.54 13.77 12.30
CA GLY A 186 7.85 12.82 13.20
C GLY A 186 7.35 11.53 12.53
N ALA A 187 7.70 11.27 11.26
CA ALA A 187 7.37 9.98 10.66
C ALA A 187 8.18 8.85 11.30
N GLY A 188 7.49 7.87 11.89
CA GLY A 188 8.09 6.71 12.55
C GLY A 188 8.36 5.54 11.61
N ARG A 189 7.54 5.39 10.55
CA ARG A 189 7.59 4.22 9.66
C ARG A 189 7.20 4.58 8.22
N PHE A 190 7.75 3.83 7.28
CA PHE A 190 7.49 4.00 5.85
C PHE A 190 7.02 2.69 5.25
N HIS A 191 5.95 2.72 4.47
CA HIS A 191 5.45 1.57 3.71
C HIS A 191 5.78 1.81 2.23
N VAL A 192 6.63 0.96 1.66
CA VAL A 192 7.13 1.18 0.30
C VAL A 192 6.70 0.02 -0.58
N TYR A 193 5.87 0.33 -1.57
CA TYR A 193 5.43 -0.65 -2.56
C TYR A 193 6.50 -0.80 -3.63
N VAL A 194 6.86 -2.04 -3.94
CA VAL A 194 7.98 -2.34 -4.83
C VAL A 194 7.71 -3.59 -5.65
N LYS A 195 8.23 -3.62 -6.86
CA LYS A 195 8.49 -4.87 -7.59
C LYS A 195 9.99 -5.10 -7.57
N LYS A 196 10.46 -6.05 -6.76
CA LYS A 196 11.89 -6.22 -6.41
C LYS A 196 12.80 -6.23 -7.64
N GLU A 197 12.35 -6.88 -8.70
CA GLU A 197 13.10 -7.09 -9.95
C GLU A 197 13.21 -5.83 -10.80
N SER A 198 12.36 -4.82 -10.56
CA SER A 198 12.37 -3.57 -11.34
C SER A 198 13.20 -2.45 -10.71
N LEU A 199 13.75 -2.65 -9.51
CA LEU A 199 14.49 -1.62 -8.78
C LEU A 199 15.98 -1.59 -9.16
N ASP A 200 16.53 -0.38 -9.22
CA ASP A 200 17.98 -0.18 -9.28
C ASP A 200 18.70 -0.81 -8.06
N THR A 201 19.94 -1.26 -8.27
CA THR A 201 20.72 -1.96 -7.24
C THR A 201 21.01 -1.06 -6.03
N LYS A 202 21.29 0.24 -6.23
CA LYS A 202 21.52 1.17 -5.12
C LYS A 202 20.25 1.41 -4.32
N VAL A 203 19.12 1.58 -5.01
CA VAL A 203 17.79 1.73 -4.38
C VAL A 203 17.44 0.48 -3.57
N ARG A 204 17.61 -0.71 -4.13
CA ARG A 204 17.37 -1.98 -3.43
C ARG A 204 18.22 -2.12 -2.18
N ARG A 205 19.52 -1.79 -2.26
CA ARG A 205 20.44 -1.82 -1.10
C ARG A 205 20.01 -0.85 -0.01
N LEU A 206 19.64 0.37 -0.39
CA LEU A 206 19.17 1.40 0.54
C LEU A 206 17.90 0.95 1.27
N LEU A 207 16.89 0.52 0.52
CA LEU A 207 15.61 0.09 1.08
C LEU A 207 15.77 -1.13 2.01
N ASN A 208 16.63 -2.08 1.64
CA ASN A 208 16.96 -3.22 2.50
C ASN A 208 17.60 -2.77 3.82
N ARG A 209 18.48 -1.75 3.80
CA ARG A 209 19.08 -1.19 5.01
C ARG A 209 18.02 -0.56 5.92
N TYR A 210 17.20 0.35 5.39
CA TYR A 210 16.12 0.95 6.17
C TYR A 210 15.12 -0.08 6.69
N SER A 211 14.91 -1.18 5.96
CA SER A 211 14.05 -2.27 6.41
C SER A 211 14.65 -3.06 7.58
N LYS A 212 15.96 -3.34 7.57
CA LYS A 212 16.66 -3.94 8.72
C LYS A 212 16.61 -3.07 9.97
N GLU A 213 16.63 -1.75 9.79
CA GLU A 213 16.54 -0.76 10.86
C GLU A 213 15.09 -0.58 11.38
N GLY A 214 14.10 -1.24 10.77
CA GLY A 214 12.69 -1.13 11.16
C GLY A 214 11.99 0.14 10.67
N ILE A 215 12.68 0.97 9.87
CA ILE A 215 12.17 2.25 9.35
C ILE A 215 11.25 2.02 8.15
N VAL A 216 11.60 1.08 7.27
CA VAL A 216 10.84 0.77 6.05
C VAL A 216 10.25 -0.64 6.06
N GLU A 217 8.95 -0.74 5.83
CA GLU A 217 8.27 -1.98 5.46
C GLU A 217 8.20 -2.07 3.93
N LEU A 218 8.88 -3.08 3.37
CA LEU A 218 8.85 -3.36 1.94
C LEU A 218 7.66 -4.25 1.59
N ILE A 219 6.78 -3.72 0.76
CA ILE A 219 5.56 -4.37 0.33
C ILE A 219 5.73 -4.82 -1.11
N ASN A 220 5.82 -6.13 -1.30
CA ASN A 220 5.97 -6.71 -2.63
C ASN A 220 4.65 -6.60 -3.40
N PHE A 221 4.58 -5.65 -4.33
CA PHE A 221 3.38 -5.29 -5.05
C PHE A 221 3.54 -5.61 -6.53
N HIS A 222 2.89 -6.69 -6.94
CA HIS A 222 2.88 -7.13 -8.32
C HIS A 222 1.49 -7.70 -8.67
N PRO A 223 0.53 -6.85 -9.08
CA PRO A 223 -0.74 -7.35 -9.57
C PRO A 223 -0.50 -8.19 -10.83
N ASP A 224 -1.23 -9.30 -10.97
CA ASP A 224 -1.21 -10.16 -12.15
C ASP A 224 -1.97 -9.52 -13.33
N ILE A 225 -1.48 -8.35 -13.74
CA ILE A 225 -1.97 -7.55 -14.86
C ILE A 225 -0.75 -7.00 -15.60
N GLN A 226 -0.89 -6.84 -16.90
CA GLN A 226 0.16 -6.20 -17.68
C GLN A 226 0.34 -4.74 -17.24
N GLU A 227 1.57 -4.35 -16.89
CA GLU A 227 1.89 -3.04 -16.29
C GLU A 227 1.35 -1.85 -17.09
N LYS A 228 1.39 -1.91 -18.43
CA LYS A 228 0.90 -0.84 -19.32
C LYS A 228 -0.62 -0.79 -19.46
N SER A 229 -1.33 -1.79 -18.93
CA SER A 229 -2.79 -1.86 -19.02
C SER A 229 -3.49 -1.21 -17.82
N ILE A 230 -2.74 -0.75 -16.82
CA ILE A 230 -3.21 0.02 -15.67
C ILE A 230 -2.44 1.33 -15.57
N TRP A 231 -3.08 2.39 -15.09
CA TRP A 231 -2.42 3.69 -14.98
C TRP A 231 -1.24 3.62 -13.99
N TYR A 232 -0.10 4.14 -14.44
CA TYR A 232 1.12 4.31 -13.63
C TYR A 232 1.47 3.07 -12.78
N HIS A 233 1.50 1.90 -13.42
CA HIS A 233 1.83 0.60 -12.81
C HIS A 233 0.87 0.15 -11.69
N GLY A 234 -0.29 0.79 -11.54
CA GLY A 234 -1.21 0.49 -10.43
C GLY A 234 -0.89 1.29 -9.18
N GLN A 235 -0.19 2.42 -9.28
CA GLN A 235 -0.01 3.34 -8.15
C GLN A 235 -1.34 3.60 -7.43
N LEU A 236 -2.42 3.80 -8.16
CA LEU A 236 -3.72 4.13 -7.58
C LEU A 236 -4.27 3.07 -6.62
N ILE A 237 -4.11 1.77 -6.92
CA ILE A 237 -4.52 0.70 -6.00
C ILE A 237 -3.51 0.52 -4.86
N SER A 238 -2.23 0.82 -5.06
CA SER A 238 -1.26 0.85 -3.94
C SER A 238 -1.62 1.94 -2.94
N VAL A 239 -2.05 3.12 -3.42
CA VAL A 239 -2.46 4.22 -2.54
C VAL A 239 -3.83 3.98 -1.90
N THR A 240 -4.81 3.52 -2.65
CA THR A 240 -6.16 3.30 -2.07
C THR A 240 -6.33 1.97 -1.33
N GLY A 241 -5.44 1.00 -1.58
CA GLY A 241 -5.50 -0.38 -1.08
C GLY A 241 -5.08 -0.55 0.37
N GLN A 242 -3.96 0.06 0.78
CA GLN A 242 -3.58 0.18 2.20
C GLN A 242 -3.54 1.64 2.67
N ASN A 243 -3.34 2.63 1.79
CA ASN A 243 -3.14 4.02 2.24
C ASN A 243 -4.45 4.79 2.45
N LEU A 244 -5.64 4.20 2.22
CA LEU A 244 -6.88 4.78 2.74
C LEU A 244 -6.99 4.67 4.27
N PHE A 245 -6.05 3.96 4.89
CA PHE A 245 -5.79 4.01 6.32
C PHE A 245 -5.05 5.28 6.78
N LEU A 246 -4.64 6.13 5.83
CA LEU A 246 -3.57 7.08 6.04
C LEU A 246 -3.82 8.45 5.42
N SER A 247 -4.52 8.60 4.28
CA SER A 247 -4.83 9.92 3.71
C SER A 247 -6.26 10.33 4.02
N GLN A 248 -6.43 11.42 4.77
CA GLN A 248 -7.30 12.53 4.39
C GLN A 248 -7.16 13.70 5.37
N PHE A 249 -6.27 14.63 5.03
CA PHE A 249 -6.52 16.07 5.21
C PHE A 249 -6.18 16.78 3.89
N GLU A 250 -7.25 17.29 3.28
CA GLU A 250 -7.33 18.34 2.25
C GLU A 250 -6.71 18.14 0.85
N ASP A 251 -7.44 18.70 -0.11
CA ASP A 251 -7.17 18.79 -1.53
C ASP A 251 -5.76 19.31 -1.81
N ASN A 252 -4.88 18.47 -2.35
CA ASN A 252 -3.98 18.75 -3.48
C ASN A 252 -3.00 17.57 -3.64
N VAL A 253 -2.64 17.32 -4.90
CA VAL A 253 -1.77 16.24 -5.37
C VAL A 253 -0.39 16.27 -4.68
N LEU A 254 -0.27 15.54 -3.57
CA LEU A 254 0.94 14.94 -3.00
C LEU A 254 0.45 14.10 -1.81
N GLU A 255 -0.10 12.90 -2.07
CA GLU A 255 -0.73 12.10 -1.01
C GLU A 255 0.31 11.48 -0.07
N ILE A 256 0.71 12.29 0.91
CA ILE A 256 1.25 11.90 2.21
C ILE A 256 0.06 11.44 3.03
N ALA A 257 0.20 10.28 3.62
CA ALA A 257 -0.87 9.59 4.30
C ALA A 257 -0.31 9.21 5.68
N ILE A 258 -0.86 9.77 6.78
CA ILE A 258 -0.51 9.73 8.22
C ILE A 258 -1.39 8.69 8.96
N TYR A 259 -0.86 7.90 9.93
CA TYR A 259 -1.52 6.96 10.92
C TYR A 259 -1.15 5.44 11.02
N GLU A 260 -1.18 4.87 12.24
CA GLU A 260 -0.55 3.59 12.60
C GLU A 260 -1.43 2.32 12.58
N ARG A 261 -0.73 1.17 12.50
CA ARG A 261 -1.19 -0.23 12.56
C ARG A 261 -1.25 -0.69 14.03
N LEU A 262 -2.39 -1.25 14.46
CA LEU A 262 -2.53 -1.94 15.76
C LEU A 262 -1.81 -3.29 15.72
N ASP A 263 -1.09 -3.64 16.79
CA ASP A 263 -0.63 -5.01 17.08
C ASP A 263 -1.78 -6.03 17.11
#